data_AF-A0A737IZ92-F1
#
_entry.id   AF-A0A737IZ92-F1
#
_cell.length_a   1.000
_cell.length_b   1.000
_cell.length_c   1.000
_cell.angle_alpha   90.00
_cell.angle_beta   90.00
_cell.angle_gamma   90.00
#
_symmetry.space_group_name_H-M   'P 1'
#
loop_
_entity.id
_entity.type
_entity.pdbx_description
1 polymer ?
#
loop_
_entity_poly.entity_id
_entity_poly.type
_entity_poly.pdbx_seq_one_letter_code
_entity_poly.pdbx_strand_id
1 'polypeptide(L)'
;MPSRSELLLESFAKKIGVSDIHFNENRLCSFAIDELYYISLSDSSDECMMIYGICGKFPTDQPNFALELLNANLWFAENGGPYLCYESGSQSLLLALRFPLDDSSPEKLENEIEVVVKSMENLYLVLHNEGITMDNSYLKIEEITSSSNKHYYAGR
;
A
#
# COMPACT_ATOMS: atom_id res chain seq x y z
N MET A 1 8.58 22.14 -12.21
CA MET A 1 7.28 22.45 -11.60
C MET A 1 6.85 21.22 -10.84
N PRO A 2 6.29 21.35 -9.63
CA PRO A 2 5.87 20.20 -8.86
C PRO A 2 4.73 19.45 -9.58
N SER A 3 4.73 18.13 -9.51
CA SER A 3 3.67 17.30 -10.10
C SER A 3 2.35 17.46 -9.31
N ARG A 4 1.23 17.00 -9.91
CA ARG A 4 -0.07 17.00 -9.22
C ARG A 4 -0.03 16.17 -7.93
N SER A 5 0.69 15.04 -7.96
CA SER A 5 0.91 14.15 -6.82
C SER A 5 1.76 14.81 -5.72
N GLU A 6 2.81 15.55 -6.08
CA GLU A 6 3.63 16.30 -5.11
C GLU A 6 2.79 17.38 -4.40
N LEU A 7 2.00 18.16 -5.14
CA LEU A 7 1.11 19.17 -4.57
C LEU A 7 0.04 18.57 -3.66
N LEU A 8 -0.50 17.40 -4.04
CA LEU A 8 -1.46 16.67 -3.22
C LEU A 8 -0.82 16.16 -1.93
N LEU A 9 0.38 15.59 -2.01
CA LEU A 9 1.14 15.09 -0.88
C LEU A 9 1.45 16.21 0.13
N GLU A 10 1.91 17.38 -0.36
CA GLU A 10 2.14 18.55 0.50
C GLU A 10 0.85 19.02 1.19
N SER A 11 -0.26 19.02 0.46
CA SER A 11 -1.57 19.45 1.00
C SER A 11 -2.10 18.46 2.03
N PHE A 12 -1.90 17.16 1.80
CA PHE A 12 -2.21 16.10 2.73
C PHE A 12 -1.36 16.19 3.99
N ALA A 13 -0.04 16.34 3.86
CA ALA A 13 0.90 16.49 4.97
C ALA A 13 0.53 17.65 5.91
N LYS A 14 0.15 18.81 5.33
CA LYS A 14 -0.36 19.96 6.08
C LYS A 14 -1.65 19.66 6.85
N LYS A 15 -2.55 18.85 6.27
CA LYS A 15 -3.82 18.47 6.89
C LYS A 15 -3.61 17.55 8.10
N ILE A 16 -2.74 16.55 7.97
CA ILE A 16 -2.44 15.58 9.04
C ILE A 16 -1.41 16.11 10.05
N GLY A 17 -0.87 17.31 9.83
CA GLY A 17 0.08 17.95 10.76
C GLY A 17 1.48 17.35 10.75
N VAL A 18 1.86 16.64 9.69
CA VAL A 18 3.21 16.05 9.55
C VAL A 18 4.06 16.95 8.66
N SER A 19 5.20 17.40 9.19
CA SER A 19 6.22 18.15 8.43
C SER A 19 7.18 17.19 7.69
N ASP A 20 7.72 17.60 6.55
CA ASP A 20 8.75 16.89 5.75
C ASP A 20 8.33 15.58 5.06
N ILE A 21 7.05 15.42 4.71
CA ILE A 21 6.63 14.34 3.80
C ILE A 21 6.95 14.73 2.35
N HIS A 22 7.89 14.02 1.72
CA HIS A 22 8.26 14.19 0.32
C HIS A 22 8.55 12.83 -0.33
N PHE A 23 8.36 12.74 -1.64
CA PHE A 23 8.80 11.57 -2.39
C PHE A 23 10.33 11.50 -2.43
N ASN A 24 10.87 10.30 -2.25
CA ASN A 24 12.28 10.01 -2.39
C ASN A 24 12.71 9.88 -3.87
N GLU A 25 13.95 9.48 -4.11
CA GLU A 25 14.52 9.27 -5.46
C GLU A 25 13.72 8.24 -6.28
N ASN A 26 13.07 7.29 -5.62
CA ASN A 26 12.23 6.24 -6.23
C ASN A 26 10.76 6.65 -6.35
N ARG A 27 10.42 7.92 -6.15
CA ARG A 27 9.05 8.44 -6.19
C ARG A 27 8.14 7.79 -5.14
N LEU A 28 8.70 7.38 -4.00
CA LEU A 28 8.01 6.76 -2.86
C LEU A 28 8.08 7.65 -1.61
N CYS A 29 7.02 7.66 -0.83
CA CYS A 29 6.97 8.36 0.45
C CYS A 29 6.30 7.47 1.50
N SER A 30 7.02 7.17 2.58
CA SER A 30 6.59 6.22 3.60
C SER A 30 6.42 6.90 4.94
N PHE A 31 5.26 6.72 5.56
CA PHE A 31 4.92 7.27 6.87
C PHE A 31 4.08 6.26 7.68
N ALA A 32 3.96 6.49 8.97
CA ALA A 32 3.16 5.65 9.86
C ALA A 32 1.90 6.42 10.28
N ILE A 33 0.77 5.72 10.29
CA ILE A 33 -0.50 6.18 10.85
C ILE A 33 -0.66 5.53 12.22
N ASP A 34 -0.91 6.35 13.23
CA ASP A 34 -1.03 5.94 14.64
C ASP A 34 0.16 5.14 15.17
N GLU A 35 1.35 5.33 14.57
CA GLU A 35 2.59 4.56 14.84
C GLU A 35 2.47 3.03 14.61
N LEU A 36 1.35 2.57 14.04
CA LEU A 36 1.02 1.15 13.87
C LEU A 36 0.96 0.75 12.40
N TYR A 37 0.31 1.55 11.56
CA TYR A 37 0.07 1.21 10.17
C TYR A 37 1.04 1.94 9.27
N TYR A 38 1.94 1.20 8.65
CA TYR A 38 2.90 1.77 7.73
C TYR A 38 2.30 1.85 6.33
N ILE A 39 2.19 3.08 5.85
CA ILE A 39 1.65 3.41 4.54
C ILE A 39 2.78 4.01 3.69
N SER A 40 2.89 3.54 2.46
CA SER A 40 3.74 4.12 1.43
C SER A 40 2.89 4.63 0.28
N LEU A 41 3.12 5.86 -0.14
CA LEU A 41 2.54 6.44 -1.35
C LEU A 41 3.58 6.41 -2.47
N SER A 42 3.19 6.05 -3.69
CA SER A 42 4.05 6.27 -4.87
C SER A 42 3.40 7.19 -5.89
N ASP A 43 4.24 8.04 -6.48
CA ASP A 43 3.92 8.76 -7.71
C ASP A 43 4.16 7.85 -8.91
N SER A 44 3.22 6.93 -9.13
CA SER A 44 3.36 5.84 -10.11
C SER A 44 3.24 6.29 -11.57
N SER A 45 2.40 7.29 -11.84
CA SER A 45 2.19 7.88 -13.16
C SER A 45 1.54 9.25 -13.00
N ASP A 46 1.54 10.03 -14.09
CA ASP A 46 0.91 11.35 -14.10
C ASP A 46 -0.60 11.32 -13.79
N GLU A 47 -1.27 10.17 -13.94
CA GLU A 47 -2.72 10.00 -13.74
C GLU A 47 -3.10 9.38 -12.39
N CYS A 48 -2.19 8.66 -11.73
CA CYS A 48 -2.51 7.98 -10.49
C CYS A 48 -1.33 7.87 -9.53
N MET A 49 -1.67 7.92 -8.24
CA MET A 49 -0.81 7.48 -7.16
C MET A 49 -1.15 6.05 -6.77
N MET A 50 -0.20 5.35 -6.16
CA MET A 50 -0.46 4.08 -5.49
C MET A 50 -0.34 4.27 -3.99
N ILE A 51 -1.24 3.63 -3.25
CA ILE A 51 -1.24 3.54 -1.79
C ILE A 51 -0.86 2.11 -1.44
N TYR A 52 0.16 1.93 -0.61
CA TYR A 52 0.63 0.63 -0.15
C TYR A 52 0.53 0.55 1.36
N GLY A 53 -0.26 -0.39 1.88
CA GLY A 53 -0.30 -0.76 3.28
C GLY A 53 0.61 -1.94 3.55
N ILE A 54 1.68 -1.74 4.33
CA ILE A 54 2.71 -2.77 4.55
C ILE A 54 2.29 -3.65 5.71
N CYS A 55 1.93 -4.91 5.40
CA CYS A 55 1.33 -5.83 6.37
C CYS A 55 2.37 -6.63 7.17
N GLY A 56 3.64 -6.59 6.76
CA GLY A 56 4.75 -7.29 7.40
C GLY A 56 5.42 -8.32 6.46
N LYS A 57 6.44 -9.00 6.98
CA LYS A 57 7.21 -9.99 6.22
C LYS A 57 6.34 -11.19 5.87
N PHE A 58 6.42 -11.62 4.62
CA PHE A 58 5.69 -12.76 4.10
C PHE A 58 6.17 -14.06 4.76
N PRO A 59 5.29 -14.86 5.38
CA PRO A 59 5.61 -16.19 5.91
C PRO A 59 6.06 -17.15 4.79
N THR A 60 7.30 -17.64 4.88
CA THR A 60 7.88 -18.56 3.89
C THR A 60 7.88 -20.03 4.31
N ASP A 61 7.56 -20.28 5.58
CA ASP A 61 7.47 -21.60 6.21
C ASP A 61 6.10 -22.27 6.00
N GLN A 62 5.10 -21.53 5.55
CA GLN A 62 3.74 -22.03 5.31
C GLN A 62 3.40 -22.09 3.81
N PRO A 63 3.48 -23.28 3.17
CA PRO A 63 3.32 -23.38 1.71
C PRO A 63 1.91 -23.04 1.21
N ASN A 64 0.88 -23.19 2.05
CA ASN A 64 -0.51 -22.88 1.68
C ASN A 64 -0.88 -21.41 1.88
N PHE A 65 -0.07 -20.66 2.62
CA PHE A 65 -0.37 -19.27 2.97
C PHE A 65 -0.54 -18.38 1.72
N ALA A 66 0.32 -18.57 0.72
CA ALA A 66 0.21 -17.87 -0.55
C ALA A 66 -1.11 -18.15 -1.28
N LEU A 67 -1.62 -19.39 -1.21
CA LEU A 67 -2.89 -19.77 -1.83
C LEU A 67 -4.08 -19.14 -1.09
N GLU A 68 -4.02 -19.07 0.23
CA GLU A 68 -5.05 -18.42 1.06
C GLU A 68 -5.12 -16.92 0.78
N LEU A 69 -3.99 -16.25 0.64
CA LEU A 69 -3.94 -14.83 0.24
C LEU A 69 -4.48 -14.61 -1.18
N LEU A 70 -4.14 -15.50 -2.12
CA LEU A 70 -4.71 -15.46 -3.47
C LEU A 70 -6.22 -15.68 -3.46
N ASN A 71 -6.74 -16.54 -2.58
CA ASN A 71 -8.17 -16.73 -2.39
C ASN A 71 -8.83 -15.50 -1.75
N ALA A 72 -8.20 -14.89 -0.75
CA ALA A 72 -8.69 -13.67 -0.11
C ALA A 72 -8.82 -12.51 -1.11
N ASN A 73 -7.95 -12.44 -2.12
CA ASN A 73 -8.05 -11.46 -3.21
C ASN A 73 -9.39 -11.50 -3.96
N LEU A 74 -10.10 -12.64 -3.99
CA LEU A 74 -11.44 -12.72 -4.58
C LEU A 74 -12.44 -11.86 -3.80
N TRP A 75 -12.40 -11.96 -2.47
CA TRP A 75 -13.26 -11.16 -1.60
C TRP A 75 -12.89 -9.67 -1.64
N PHE A 76 -11.59 -9.34 -1.70
CA PHE A 76 -11.16 -7.95 -1.89
C PHE A 76 -11.65 -7.37 -3.22
N ALA A 77 -11.59 -8.15 -4.30
CA ALA A 77 -12.08 -7.72 -5.61
C ALA A 77 -13.60 -7.44 -5.63
N GLU A 78 -14.40 -8.26 -4.94
CA GLU A 78 -15.86 -8.05 -4.83
C GLU A 78 -16.22 -6.76 -4.09
N ASN A 79 -15.43 -6.37 -3.09
CA ASN A 79 -15.67 -5.17 -2.28
C ASN A 79 -15.02 -3.91 -2.88
N GLY A 80 -14.36 -4.01 -4.03
CA GLY A 80 -13.58 -2.90 -4.61
C GLY A 80 -12.42 -2.46 -3.72
N GLY A 81 -11.92 -3.38 -2.89
CA GLY A 81 -10.86 -3.11 -1.92
C GLY A 81 -9.46 -3.12 -2.53
N PRO A 82 -8.44 -2.89 -1.69
CA PRO A 82 -7.04 -3.02 -2.09
C PRO A 82 -6.69 -4.45 -2.52
N TYR A 83 -5.70 -4.57 -3.40
CA TYR A 83 -5.14 -5.84 -3.83
C TYR A 83 -4.12 -6.36 -2.83
N LEU A 84 -4.24 -7.61 -2.37
CA LEU A 84 -3.16 -8.31 -1.67
C LEU A 84 -2.06 -8.65 -2.66
N CYS A 85 -0.86 -8.17 -2.38
CA CYS A 85 0.31 -8.36 -3.22
C CYS A 85 1.52 -8.78 -2.38
N TYR A 86 2.48 -9.42 -3.05
CA TYR A 86 3.79 -9.72 -2.49
C TYR A 86 4.83 -8.82 -3.16
N GLU A 87 5.66 -8.16 -2.35
CA GLU A 87 6.78 -7.37 -2.84
C GLU A 87 8.08 -8.15 -2.63
N SER A 88 8.80 -8.40 -3.72
CA SER A 88 9.93 -9.33 -3.73
C SER A 88 11.19 -8.80 -3.07
N GLY A 89 11.43 -7.48 -3.06
CA GLY A 89 12.66 -6.88 -2.57
C GLY A 89 12.74 -6.92 -1.05
N SER A 90 11.66 -6.51 -0.39
CA SER A 90 11.47 -6.56 1.06
C SER A 90 10.91 -7.90 1.55
N GLN A 91 10.45 -8.76 0.64
CA GLN A 91 9.74 -10.01 0.95
C GLN A 91 8.51 -9.75 1.85
N SER A 92 7.79 -8.67 1.57
CA SER A 92 6.66 -8.20 2.38
C SER A 92 5.33 -8.53 1.74
N LEU A 93 4.35 -8.83 2.59
CA LEU A 93 2.94 -8.78 2.23
C LEU A 93 2.48 -7.32 2.26
N LEU A 94 1.79 -6.88 1.22
CA LEU A 94 1.24 -5.54 1.16
C LEU A 94 -0.14 -5.49 0.54
N LEU A 95 -0.88 -4.44 0.89
CA LEU A 95 -2.15 -4.07 0.28
C LEU A 95 -1.92 -2.89 -0.66
N ALA A 96 -2.22 -3.05 -1.94
CA ALA A 96 -2.03 -2.01 -2.96
C ALA A 96 -3.38 -1.46 -3.43
N LEU A 97 -3.54 -0.14 -3.40
CA LEU A 97 -4.73 0.56 -3.90
C LEU A 97 -4.33 1.67 -4.86
N ARG A 98 -5.03 1.76 -6.00
CA ARG A 98 -4.82 2.82 -6.98
C ARG A 98 -5.66 4.04 -6.61
N PHE A 99 -5.02 5.20 -6.52
CA PHE A 99 -5.68 6.47 -6.29
C PHE A 99 -5.62 7.37 -7.55
N PRO A 100 -6.76 7.69 -8.19
CA PRO A 100 -6.78 8.58 -9.34
C PRO A 100 -6.45 10.03 -8.93
N LEU A 101 -5.61 10.71 -9.71
CA LEU A 101 -5.25 12.11 -9.46
C LEU A 101 -6.28 13.11 -10.00
N ASP A 102 -7.18 12.67 -10.88
CA ASP A 102 -8.25 13.51 -11.42
C ASP A 102 -9.30 13.81 -10.34
N ASP A 103 -9.65 15.10 -10.20
CA ASP A 103 -10.53 15.61 -9.13
C ASP A 103 -10.11 15.17 -7.71
N SER A 104 -8.82 14.93 -7.50
CA SER A 104 -8.29 14.51 -6.20
C SER A 104 -8.30 15.65 -5.18
N SER A 105 -8.54 15.30 -3.91
CA SER A 105 -8.40 16.20 -2.77
C SER A 105 -7.73 15.48 -1.61
N PRO A 106 -7.12 16.22 -0.66
CA PRO A 106 -6.56 15.62 0.55
C PRO A 106 -7.59 14.79 1.35
N GLU A 107 -8.87 15.19 1.39
CA GLU A 107 -9.91 14.37 2.05
C GLU A 107 -10.11 13.02 1.35
N LYS A 108 -10.13 13.02 0.00
CA LYS A 108 -10.28 11.77 -0.75
C LYS A 108 -9.09 10.85 -0.51
N LEU A 109 -7.87 11.40 -0.52
CA LEU A 109 -6.67 10.62 -0.24
C LEU A 109 -6.70 10.02 1.17
N GLU A 110 -7.08 10.81 2.17
CA GLU A 110 -7.23 10.35 3.55
C GLU A 110 -8.25 9.22 3.67
N ASN A 111 -9.42 9.36 3.05
CA ASN A 111 -10.45 8.31 3.05
C ASN A 111 -9.97 7.00 2.40
N GLU A 112 -9.23 7.08 1.28
CA GLU A 112 -8.70 5.90 0.59
C GLU A 112 -7.56 5.25 1.40
N ILE A 113 -6.76 6.05 2.10
CA ILE A 113 -5.79 5.55 3.08
C ILE A 113 -6.50 4.83 4.24
N GLU A 114 -7.59 5.38 4.77
CA GLU A 114 -8.39 4.69 5.80
C GLU A 114 -8.95 3.35 5.31
N VAL A 115 -9.35 3.25 4.04
CA VAL A 115 -9.81 1.97 3.45
C VAL A 115 -8.68 0.94 3.47
N VAL A 116 -7.45 1.35 3.15
CA VAL A 116 -6.27 0.49 3.26
C VAL A 116 -6.01 0.09 4.71
N VAL A 117 -6.05 1.03 5.66
CA VAL A 117 -5.85 0.75 7.09
C VAL A 117 -6.89 -0.24 7.63
N LYS A 118 -8.18 -0.03 7.36
CA LYS A 118 -9.26 -0.96 7.74
C LYS A 118 -9.07 -2.34 7.12
N SER A 119 -8.54 -2.39 5.90
CA SER A 119 -8.22 -3.66 5.23
C SER A 119 -7.03 -4.37 5.90
N MET A 120 -6.01 -3.63 6.34
CA MET A 120 -4.90 -4.16 7.14
C MET A 120 -5.41 -4.72 8.48
N GLU A 121 -6.28 -3.99 9.17
CA GLU A 121 -6.91 -4.43 10.43
C GLU A 121 -7.66 -5.75 10.27
N ASN A 122 -8.51 -5.84 9.25
CA ASN A 122 -9.25 -7.07 8.94
C ASN A 122 -8.31 -8.23 8.61
N LEU A 123 -7.25 -7.98 7.84
CA LEU A 123 -6.25 -8.98 7.52
C LEU A 123 -5.54 -9.47 8.80
N TYR A 124 -5.09 -8.57 9.65
CA TYR A 124 -4.45 -8.93 10.92
C TYR A 124 -5.38 -9.74 11.83
N LEU A 125 -6.67 -9.39 11.87
CA LEU A 125 -7.65 -10.14 12.64
C LEU A 125 -7.83 -11.57 12.11
N VAL A 126 -7.92 -11.74 10.79
CA VAL A 126 -8.03 -13.06 10.16
C VAL A 126 -6.78 -13.90 10.42
N LEU A 127 -5.60 -13.31 10.21
CA LEU A 127 -4.32 -13.98 10.47
C LEU A 127 -4.19 -14.40 11.93
N HIS A 128 -4.57 -13.53 12.87
CA HIS A 128 -4.56 -13.84 14.29
C HIS A 128 -5.50 -15.01 14.64
N ASN A 129 -6.69 -15.07 14.05
CA ASN A 129 -7.65 -16.17 14.27
C ASN A 129 -7.12 -17.51 13.74
N GLU A 130 -6.33 -17.49 12.67
CA GLU A 130 -5.63 -18.66 12.12
C GLU A 130 -4.32 -18.99 12.87
N GLY A 131 -3.96 -18.21 13.90
CA GLY A 131 -2.74 -18.40 14.68
C GLY A 131 -1.46 -17.93 13.99
N ILE A 132 -1.58 -17.10 12.94
CA ILE A 132 -0.47 -16.54 12.17
C ILE A 132 -0.16 -15.13 12.69
N THR A 133 1.11 -14.88 13.01
CA THR A 133 1.59 -13.54 13.40
C THR A 133 2.60 -13.05 12.39
N MET A 134 2.37 -11.86 11.83
CA MET A 134 3.27 -11.24 10.86
C MET A 134 4.50 -10.65 11.56
N ASP A 135 5.67 -10.83 10.96
CA ASP A 135 6.91 -10.21 11.42
C ASP A 135 7.00 -8.77 10.88
N ASN A 136 7.13 -7.82 11.80
CA ASN A 136 7.07 -6.37 11.56
C ASN A 136 8.46 -5.71 11.47
N SER A 137 9.52 -6.48 11.21
CA SER A 137 10.90 -6.00 11.20
C SER A 137 11.28 -5.09 9.99
N TYR A 138 10.47 -5.05 8.92
CA TYR A 138 10.75 -4.27 7.69
C TYR A 138 9.54 -3.50 7.17
N LEU A 139 9.04 -2.56 7.97
CA LEU A 139 7.79 -1.84 7.67
C LEU A 139 7.96 -0.57 6.81
N LYS A 140 9.16 -0.22 6.38
CA LYS A 140 9.37 0.90 5.43
C LYS A 140 9.87 0.37 4.09
N ILE A 141 9.08 0.60 3.05
CA ILE A 141 9.49 0.36 1.66
C ILE A 141 10.11 1.65 1.13
N GLU A 142 11.41 1.59 0.79
CA GLU A 142 12.12 2.70 0.13
C GLU A 142 12.19 2.51 -1.40
N GLU A 143 12.00 1.28 -1.86
CA GLU A 143 12.02 0.88 -3.26
C GLU A 143 11.06 -0.29 -3.49
N ILE A 144 10.28 -0.25 -4.58
CA ILE A 144 9.47 -1.38 -5.02
C ILE A 144 10.18 -2.05 -6.19
N THR A 145 10.43 -3.36 -6.07
CA THR A 145 11.13 -4.11 -7.11
C THR A 145 10.29 -4.14 -8.39
N SER A 146 10.80 -3.53 -9.46
CA SER A 146 10.12 -3.53 -10.76
C SER A 146 10.31 -4.87 -11.47
N SER A 147 9.21 -5.49 -11.90
CA SER A 147 9.25 -6.66 -12.81
C SER A 147 9.36 -6.21 -14.27
N SER A 148 10.16 -6.91 -15.09
CA SER A 148 10.21 -6.70 -16.54
C SER A 148 8.85 -6.95 -17.21
N ASN A 149 8.00 -7.76 -16.57
CA ASN A 149 6.68 -8.12 -17.10
C ASN A 149 5.58 -7.12 -16.73
N LYS A 150 5.88 -6.04 -16.01
CA LYS A 150 4.87 -5.10 -15.49
C LYS A 150 3.91 -4.58 -16.56
N HIS A 151 4.41 -4.38 -17.78
CA HIS A 151 3.63 -3.86 -18.90
C HIS A 151 2.65 -4.88 -19.49
N TYR A 152 2.82 -6.17 -19.18
CA TYR A 152 1.88 -7.24 -19.58
C TYR A 152 0.76 -7.45 -18.55
N TYR A 153 0.90 -6.93 -17.32
CA TYR A 153 -0.12 -7.04 -16.27
C TYR A 153 -1.18 -5.94 -16.38
N ALA A 154 -1.61 -5.66 -17.61
CA ALA A 154 -2.69 -4.75 -17.94
C ALA A 154 -3.67 -5.47 -18.88
N GLY A 155 -4.97 -5.15 -18.76
CA GLY A 155 -5.98 -5.71 -19.66
C GLY A 155 -5.94 -5.15 -21.09
N ARG A 156 -4.97 -4.30 -21.41
CA ARG A 156 -4.82 -3.56 -22.67
C ARG A 156 -3.37 -3.35 -23.01
#